data_AF-A0A5F9D3J5-F1
#
_entry.id   AF-A0A5F9D3J5-F1
#
_cell.length_a   1.000
_cell.length_b   1.000
_cell.length_c   1.000
_cell.angle_alpha   90.00
_cell.angle_beta   90.00
_cell.angle_gamma   90.00
#
_symmetry.space_group_name_H-M   'P 1'
#
loop_
_entity.id
_entity.type
_entity.pdbx_description
1 polymer ?
#
loop_
_entity_poly.entity_id
_entity_poly.type
_entity_poly.pdbx_seq_one_letter_code
_entity_poly.pdbx_strand_id
1 'polypeptide(L)'
;MLVLGSRSTRTMLKEITRLVSMVQKVGPGRILHMGTQAPQSIAAHLDNQVPVESLRVVSCTNESDPVKTFGEACLMVRKPALELLHYLKNTNFAHPAVRYLLYGEKGTGKTLSLCHVIHFCAKQDWLIVHIPDAHLWVKNCPDLLQSTYNRQRFDQPLEASTWLKNFKTTNERFLSQIKVQEKYLWNKRESIEKGSPLGEVVEQGIARVKNATDAVGIVLKELRRQSSLGLFHLLVAVDGVNALWGRTTLRKEEKSPVAPEELALIHNLRKMMKNDWHGGAIVSTLSQTGSLFKPRNAYLPQELLGKEGFDALDPFVPILVSNYNPKEFESCIQYYLENSWLQHEKAHTEAGKKELLFLSSANPGQLERLCAYL
;
A
#
# COMPACT_ATOMS: atom_id res chain seq x y z
N MET A 1 25.83 33.62 -16.86
CA MET A 1 27.16 32.96 -16.80
C MET A 1 27.66 33.04 -15.37
N LEU A 2 27.54 31.95 -14.61
CA LEU A 2 28.43 31.54 -13.52
C LEU A 2 27.95 30.16 -13.04
N VAL A 3 28.80 29.17 -13.34
CA VAL A 3 28.75 27.78 -12.89
C VAL A 3 29.45 27.70 -11.54
N LEU A 4 29.03 26.75 -10.68
CA LEU A 4 29.78 25.94 -9.69
C LEU A 4 28.76 25.51 -8.61
N GLY A 5 28.67 24.28 -8.11
CA GLY A 5 29.50 23.10 -8.22
C GLY A 5 29.03 22.08 -7.15
N SER A 6 29.17 20.80 -7.47
CA SER A 6 28.71 19.63 -6.74
C SER A 6 29.26 19.47 -5.31
N ARG A 7 28.37 19.39 -4.31
CA ARG A 7 28.64 18.75 -2.99
C ARG A 7 27.34 18.35 -2.31
N SER A 8 26.88 17.09 -2.40
CA SER A 8 26.09 16.44 -1.32
C SER A 8 25.76 14.95 -1.57
N THR A 9 26.73 14.12 -1.98
CA THR A 9 26.52 12.65 -2.06
C THR A 9 27.14 11.89 -0.90
N ARG A 10 28.02 12.51 -0.11
CA ARG A 10 28.63 11.90 1.09
C ARG A 10 27.83 12.10 2.39
N THR A 11 26.86 13.02 2.40
CA THR A 11 26.04 13.32 3.58
C THR A 11 24.79 12.43 3.69
N MET A 12 24.27 11.91 2.56
CA MET A 12 23.09 11.03 2.54
C MET A 12 23.32 9.63 3.14
N LEU A 13 24.54 9.09 3.05
CA LEU A 13 24.84 7.73 3.52
C LEU A 13 25.03 7.62 5.05
N LYS A 14 25.28 8.73 5.76
CA LYS A 14 25.40 8.72 7.23
C LYS A 14 24.06 8.82 7.95
N GLU A 15 23.04 9.40 7.33
CA GLU A 15 21.67 9.52 7.88
C GLU A 15 20.91 8.18 7.85
N ILE A 16 21.13 7.35 6.82
CA ILE A 16 20.47 6.04 6.66
C ILE A 16 20.94 5.06 7.74
N THR A 17 22.22 5.09 8.13
CA THR A 17 22.75 4.18 9.17
C THR A 17 22.30 4.58 10.58
N ARG A 18 21.91 5.83 10.81
CA ARG A 18 21.42 6.32 12.12
C ARG A 18 19.93 6.01 12.35
N LEU A 19 19.14 5.85 11.28
CA LEU A 19 17.74 5.42 11.32
C LEU A 19 17.56 3.97 11.79
N VAL A 20 18.58 3.10 11.62
CA VAL A 20 18.52 1.70 12.06
C VAL A 20 18.73 1.56 13.58
N SER A 21 19.40 2.51 14.25
CA SER A 21 19.67 2.40 15.70
C SER A 21 18.59 2.98 16.62
N MET A 22 17.66 3.82 16.11
CA MET A 22 16.57 4.39 16.94
C MET A 22 15.33 3.48 17.06
N VAL A 23 15.20 2.44 16.23
CA VAL A 23 14.07 1.49 16.29
C VAL A 23 14.16 0.55 17.52
N GLN A 24 15.25 0.58 18.29
CA GLN A 24 15.44 -0.26 19.48
C GLN A 24 14.95 0.34 20.81
N LYS A 25 14.38 1.55 20.84
CA LYS A 25 14.00 2.22 22.11
C LYS A 25 12.62 2.87 22.10
N VAL A 26 11.56 2.08 21.90
CA VAL A 26 10.20 2.52 22.25
C VAL A 26 9.64 1.54 23.28
N GLY A 27 9.50 2.00 24.52
CA GLY A 27 8.98 1.24 25.66
C GLY A 27 7.45 1.22 25.70
N PRO A 28 6.84 0.38 26.56
CA PRO A 28 5.40 0.10 26.50
C PRO A 28 4.59 1.07 27.39
N GLY A 29 3.44 1.51 26.89
CA GLY A 29 2.33 1.89 27.77
C GLY A 29 1.43 3.01 27.27
N ARG A 30 0.19 2.67 26.91
CA ARG A 30 -1.05 2.93 27.69
C ARG A 30 -2.27 2.71 26.80
N ILE A 31 -3.17 1.83 27.24
CA ILE A 31 -4.50 1.61 26.63
C ILE A 31 -5.47 2.56 27.35
N LEU A 32 -6.15 3.44 26.62
CA LEU A 32 -7.22 4.27 27.17
C LEU A 32 -8.53 3.48 27.18
N HIS A 33 -8.92 2.99 28.37
CA HIS A 33 -10.29 2.56 28.66
C HIS A 33 -11.14 3.79 29.01
N MET A 34 -12.15 4.10 28.20
CA MET A 34 -13.25 4.98 28.59
C MET A 34 -14.27 4.17 29.38
N GLY A 35 -14.40 4.43 30.69
CA GLY A 35 -15.38 3.79 31.56
C GLY A 35 -15.80 4.73 32.69
N THR A 36 -17.02 5.22 32.61
CA THR A 36 -17.71 6.01 33.64
C THR A 36 -17.89 5.16 34.91
N GLN A 37 -17.50 5.67 36.08
CA GLN A 37 -17.67 4.98 37.37
C GLN A 37 -19.10 5.10 37.91
N ALA A 38 -19.69 3.97 38.33
CA ALA A 38 -20.31 3.75 39.65
C ALA A 38 -20.69 2.24 39.83
N PRO A 39 -20.76 1.71 41.07
CA PRO A 39 -20.29 0.35 41.39
C PRO A 39 -21.41 -0.68 41.61
N GLN A 40 -21.11 -1.97 41.38
CA GLN A 40 -21.31 -3.11 42.32
C GLN A 40 -21.11 -4.48 41.64
N SER A 41 -20.13 -5.23 42.15
CA SER A 41 -20.03 -6.68 42.33
C SER A 41 -20.73 -7.65 41.34
N ILE A 42 -19.95 -8.53 40.70
CA ILE A 42 -19.78 -9.97 41.00
C ILE A 42 -18.85 -10.59 39.94
N ALA A 43 -18.01 -11.51 40.40
CA ALA A 43 -16.82 -12.07 39.79
C ALA A 43 -17.00 -12.89 38.50
N ALA A 44 -15.99 -12.83 37.62
CA ALA A 44 -15.31 -14.01 37.08
C ALA A 44 -14.00 -13.60 36.39
N HIS A 45 -12.86 -13.99 36.97
CA HIS A 45 -11.56 -14.05 36.29
C HIS A 45 -11.62 -15.09 35.16
N LEU A 46 -10.98 -14.80 34.02
CA LEU A 46 -9.98 -15.71 33.46
C LEU A 46 -9.04 -14.97 32.50
N ASP A 47 -7.75 -15.11 32.79
CA ASP A 47 -6.60 -14.61 32.06
C ASP A 47 -6.54 -15.06 30.60
N ASN A 48 -6.03 -14.16 29.75
CA ASN A 48 -5.07 -14.52 28.69
C ASN A 48 -4.32 -13.25 28.26
N GLN A 49 -3.24 -12.95 28.99
CA GLN A 49 -2.17 -12.09 28.50
C GLN A 49 -1.44 -12.85 27.38
N VAL A 50 -1.44 -12.30 26.17
CA VAL A 50 -0.57 -12.74 25.07
C VAL A 50 0.45 -11.61 24.83
N PRO A 51 1.75 -11.91 24.67
CA PRO A 51 2.79 -10.89 24.59
C PRO A 51 2.60 -10.04 23.32
N VAL A 52 2.66 -8.72 23.46
CA VAL A 52 2.70 -7.78 22.34
C VAL A 52 4.10 -7.86 21.71
N GLU A 53 4.29 -8.80 20.79
CA GLU A 53 5.42 -8.77 19.87
C GLU A 53 5.30 -7.56 18.94
N SER A 54 6.36 -6.77 18.90
CA SER A 54 6.50 -5.54 18.12
C SER A 54 6.54 -5.82 16.62
N LEU A 55 5.38 -5.96 15.99
CA LEU A 55 5.30 -5.97 14.53
C LEU A 55 5.44 -4.54 13.98
N ARG A 56 6.56 -4.33 13.27
CA ARG A 56 6.89 -3.09 12.56
C ARG A 56 5.86 -2.87 11.45
N VAL A 57 4.99 -1.88 11.66
CA VAL A 57 4.06 -1.38 10.64
C VAL A 57 4.89 -0.91 9.43
N VAL A 58 4.63 -1.51 8.27
CA VAL A 58 5.15 -1.05 6.99
C VAL A 58 4.65 0.38 6.79
N SER A 59 5.58 1.32 6.69
CA SER A 59 5.33 2.75 6.47
C SER A 59 4.36 2.94 5.30
N CYS A 60 3.13 3.32 5.61
CA CYS A 60 2.07 3.61 4.65
C CYS A 60 1.79 5.11 4.54
N THR A 61 2.82 5.94 4.70
CA THR A 61 2.71 7.40 4.64
C THR A 61 3.92 7.96 3.88
N ASN A 62 3.66 8.89 2.96
CA ASN A 62 4.69 9.58 2.19
C ASN A 62 5.48 10.58 3.07
N GLU A 63 6.62 11.03 2.55
CA GLU A 63 7.79 11.74 3.14
C GLU A 63 7.60 12.84 4.21
N SER A 64 6.39 13.25 4.56
CA SER A 64 6.07 14.09 5.72
C SER A 64 5.27 13.26 6.72
N ASP A 65 5.94 12.41 7.50
CA ASP A 65 5.26 11.39 8.29
C ASP A 65 4.82 11.94 9.66
N PRO A 66 3.53 12.25 9.88
CA PRO A 66 3.03 12.64 11.20
C PRO A 66 3.30 11.54 12.24
N VAL A 67 3.42 10.27 11.83
CA VAL A 67 3.76 9.16 12.73
C VAL A 67 5.15 9.34 13.35
N LYS A 68 6.13 9.80 12.56
CA LYS A 68 7.48 10.09 13.08
C LYS A 68 7.46 11.27 14.06
N THR A 69 6.57 12.22 13.85
CA THR A 69 6.48 13.42 14.68
C THR A 69 5.72 13.18 15.99
N PHE A 70 4.62 12.42 15.95
CA PHE A 70 3.84 12.07 17.13
C PHE A 70 4.46 10.90 17.92
N GLY A 71 5.31 10.08 17.28
CA GLY A 71 5.87 8.88 17.90
C GLY A 71 4.88 7.72 18.01
N GLU A 72 3.65 7.90 17.51
CA GLU A 72 2.57 6.92 17.48
C GLU A 72 1.86 6.90 16.12
N ALA A 73 1.38 5.71 15.74
CA ALA A 73 0.65 5.49 14.50
C ALA A 73 -0.85 5.34 14.80
N CYS A 74 -1.56 6.46 14.86
CA CYS A 74 -3.00 6.50 15.11
C CYS A 74 -3.79 6.62 13.80
N LEU A 75 -4.84 5.79 13.65
CA LEU A 75 -5.67 5.75 12.45
C LEU A 75 -7.15 5.85 12.82
N MET A 76 -7.86 6.80 12.21
CA MET A 76 -9.29 6.98 12.44
C MET A 76 -10.12 5.91 11.72
N VAL A 77 -11.04 5.27 12.45
CA VAL A 77 -11.98 4.31 11.87
C VAL A 77 -13.08 5.06 11.12
N ARG A 78 -13.23 4.78 9.82
CA ARG A 78 -14.20 5.44 8.94
C ARG A 78 -15.16 4.45 8.30
N LYS A 79 -16.34 4.94 7.90
CA LYS A 79 -17.41 4.12 7.29
C LYS A 79 -16.94 3.29 6.07
N PRO A 80 -16.18 3.84 5.09
CA PRO A 80 -15.77 3.06 3.92
C PRO A 80 -14.90 1.85 4.26
N ALA A 81 -14.02 2.01 5.26
CA ALA A 81 -13.20 0.91 5.75
C ALA A 81 -14.06 -0.14 6.48
N LEU A 82 -15.01 0.27 7.32
CA LEU A 82 -15.91 -0.66 8.01
C LEU A 82 -16.79 -1.45 7.03
N GLU A 83 -17.29 -0.81 5.98
CA GLU A 83 -18.07 -1.46 4.92
C GLU A 83 -17.23 -2.51 4.20
N LEU A 84 -16.00 -2.16 3.79
CA LEU A 84 -15.09 -3.09 3.14
C LEU A 84 -14.68 -4.25 4.06
N LEU A 85 -14.43 -3.98 5.33
CA LEU A 85 -14.15 -5.01 6.34
C LEU A 85 -15.34 -5.96 6.55
N HIS A 86 -16.57 -5.44 6.48
CA HIS A 86 -17.77 -6.26 6.54
C HIS A 86 -17.87 -7.20 5.33
N TYR A 87 -17.60 -6.71 4.13
CA TYR A 87 -17.57 -7.55 2.93
C TYR A 87 -16.47 -8.63 3.00
N LEU A 88 -15.27 -8.27 3.47
CA LEU A 88 -14.16 -9.22 3.63
C LEU A 88 -14.46 -10.32 4.66
N LYS A 89 -15.11 -9.98 5.78
CA LYS A 89 -15.55 -10.97 6.78
C LYS A 89 -16.59 -11.95 6.25
N ASN A 90 -17.45 -11.49 5.36
CA ASN A 90 -18.52 -12.30 4.77
C ASN A 90 -18.12 -12.92 3.42
N THR A 91 -16.85 -12.80 3.01
CA THR A 91 -16.39 -13.30 1.73
C THR A 91 -16.33 -14.83 1.74
N ASN A 92 -17.01 -15.46 0.79
CA ASN A 92 -16.90 -16.89 0.57
C ASN A 92 -15.71 -17.20 -0.35
N PHE A 93 -14.69 -17.86 0.20
CA PHE A 93 -13.45 -18.21 -0.49
C PHE A 93 -13.60 -19.24 -1.62
N ALA A 94 -14.76 -19.88 -1.73
CA ALA A 94 -15.09 -20.77 -2.86
C ALA A 94 -15.45 -20.00 -4.14
N HIS A 95 -15.87 -18.75 -4.01
CA HIS A 95 -16.19 -17.89 -5.16
C HIS A 95 -14.92 -17.25 -5.75
N PRO A 96 -14.96 -16.82 -7.02
CA PRO A 96 -13.86 -16.07 -7.62
C PRO A 96 -13.55 -14.80 -6.84
N ALA A 97 -12.29 -14.37 -6.89
CA ALA A 97 -11.79 -13.22 -6.15
C ALA A 97 -12.62 -11.96 -6.45
N VAL A 98 -13.25 -11.41 -5.40
CA VAL A 98 -14.04 -10.19 -5.50
C VAL A 98 -13.12 -8.99 -5.63
N ARG A 99 -13.47 -8.08 -6.54
CA ARG A 99 -12.73 -6.84 -6.82
C ARG A 99 -13.44 -5.67 -6.15
N TYR A 100 -12.78 -5.05 -5.18
CA TYR A 100 -13.23 -3.83 -4.51
C TYR A 100 -12.43 -2.64 -5.05
N LEU A 101 -13.12 -1.55 -5.39
CA LEU A 101 -12.51 -0.34 -5.92
C LEU A 101 -12.87 0.87 -5.07
N LEU A 102 -11.90 1.38 -4.32
CA LEU A 102 -12.02 2.61 -3.54
C LEU A 102 -11.79 3.83 -4.44
N TYR A 103 -12.80 4.69 -4.56
CA TYR A 103 -12.74 5.92 -5.36
C TYR A 103 -13.23 7.13 -4.58
N GLY A 104 -12.88 8.33 -5.05
CA GLY A 104 -13.23 9.59 -4.38
C GLY A 104 -12.22 10.68 -4.65
N GLU A 105 -12.53 11.90 -4.23
CA GLU A 105 -11.74 13.10 -4.51
C GLU A 105 -10.31 13.04 -3.95
N LYS A 106 -9.45 13.94 -4.41
CA LYS A 106 -8.07 14.03 -3.94
C LYS A 106 -8.03 14.31 -2.43
N GLY A 107 -7.21 13.55 -1.70
CA GLY A 107 -7.02 13.78 -0.25
C GLY A 107 -8.12 13.23 0.66
N THR A 108 -9.07 12.43 0.14
CA THR A 108 -10.17 11.88 0.97
C THR A 108 -9.80 10.71 1.88
N GLY A 109 -8.54 10.23 1.87
CA GLY A 109 -8.11 9.11 2.73
C GLY A 109 -8.35 7.70 2.17
N LYS A 110 -8.39 7.55 0.84
CA LYS A 110 -8.50 6.25 0.15
C LYS A 110 -7.36 5.29 0.55
N THR A 111 -6.12 5.75 0.45
CA THR A 111 -4.92 4.98 0.82
C THR A 111 -4.96 4.56 2.29
N LEU A 112 -5.27 5.47 3.22
CA LEU A 112 -5.38 5.12 4.65
C LEU A 112 -6.50 4.10 4.91
N SER A 113 -7.61 4.18 4.18
CA SER A 113 -8.68 3.17 4.26
C SER A 113 -8.20 1.80 3.77
N LEU A 114 -7.40 1.76 2.70
CA LEU A 114 -6.73 0.54 2.23
C LEU A 114 -5.75 -0.01 3.27
N CYS A 115 -4.94 0.86 3.90
CA CYS A 115 -4.00 0.46 4.94
C CYS A 115 -4.68 -0.15 6.16
N HIS A 116 -5.83 0.38 6.56
CA HIS A 116 -6.63 -0.21 7.64
C HIS A 116 -7.06 -1.65 7.30
N VAL A 117 -7.48 -1.89 6.06
CA VAL A 117 -7.85 -3.22 5.57
C VAL A 117 -6.65 -4.16 5.53
N ILE A 118 -5.50 -3.69 5.03
CA ILE A 118 -4.25 -4.47 5.01
C ILE A 118 -3.87 -4.89 6.43
N HIS A 119 -3.92 -3.97 7.39
CA HIS A 119 -3.59 -4.28 8.79
C HIS A 119 -4.57 -5.30 9.38
N PHE A 120 -5.87 -5.19 9.08
CA PHE A 120 -6.86 -6.18 9.50
C PHE A 120 -6.57 -7.58 8.94
N CYS A 121 -6.28 -7.68 7.65
CA CYS A 121 -5.92 -8.96 7.01
C CYS A 121 -4.59 -9.51 7.54
N ALA A 122 -3.62 -8.65 7.85
CA ALA A 122 -2.35 -9.06 8.47
C ALA A 122 -2.58 -9.72 9.84
N LYS A 123 -3.52 -9.19 10.63
CA LYS A 123 -3.90 -9.75 11.93
C LYS A 123 -4.65 -11.08 11.83
N GLN A 124 -5.24 -11.39 10.69
CA GLN A 124 -5.93 -12.65 10.43
C GLN A 124 -5.04 -13.69 9.74
N ASP A 125 -3.72 -13.46 9.68
CA ASP A 125 -2.75 -14.33 9.00
C ASP A 125 -3.07 -14.54 7.51
N TRP A 126 -3.44 -13.47 6.80
CA TRP A 126 -3.55 -13.49 5.34
C TRP A 126 -2.20 -13.19 4.68
N LEU A 127 -1.98 -13.73 3.50
CA LEU A 127 -0.84 -13.39 2.66
C LEU A 127 -1.11 -12.08 1.92
N ILE A 128 -0.25 -11.09 2.11
CA ILE A 128 -0.46 -9.72 1.65
C ILE A 128 0.45 -9.41 0.47
N VAL A 129 -0.16 -9.15 -0.68
CA VAL A 129 0.49 -8.59 -1.87
C VAL A 129 0.10 -7.12 -1.95
N HIS A 130 0.91 -6.25 -1.34
CA HIS A 130 0.66 -4.81 -1.32
C HIS A 130 1.56 -4.07 -2.31
N ILE A 131 0.97 -3.19 -3.11
CA ILE A 131 1.64 -2.29 -4.04
C ILE A 131 1.27 -0.85 -3.65
N PRO A 132 2.21 -0.11 -3.02
CA PRO A 132 1.91 1.16 -2.36
C PRO A 132 1.67 2.34 -3.31
N ASP A 133 2.28 2.33 -4.50
CA ASP A 133 1.93 3.27 -5.57
C ASP A 133 2.29 2.65 -6.93
N ALA A 134 1.29 2.17 -7.65
CA ALA A 134 1.47 1.62 -8.99
C ALA A 134 1.95 2.69 -10.00
N HIS A 135 1.81 3.99 -9.71
CA HIS A 135 2.31 5.05 -10.57
C HIS A 135 3.84 5.09 -10.62
N LEU A 136 4.53 4.62 -9.58
CA LEU A 136 6.00 4.56 -9.57
C LEU A 136 6.54 3.63 -10.66
N TRP A 137 5.78 2.60 -11.04
CA TRP A 137 6.19 1.66 -12.09
C TRP A 137 5.94 2.18 -13.51
N VAL A 138 5.24 3.30 -13.68
CA VAL A 138 4.97 3.90 -15.01
C VAL A 138 5.68 5.24 -15.22
N LYS A 139 6.36 5.77 -14.20
CA LYS A 139 7.02 7.08 -14.23
C LYS A 139 8.44 7.00 -13.68
N ASN A 140 9.33 7.84 -14.22
CA ASN A 140 10.67 8.10 -13.68
C ASN A 140 11.50 6.85 -13.35
N CYS A 141 11.53 5.85 -14.22
CA CYS A 141 12.44 4.72 -14.07
C CYS A 141 13.80 5.07 -14.68
N PRO A 142 14.89 5.12 -13.89
CA PRO A 142 16.21 5.42 -14.40
C PRO A 142 16.78 4.26 -15.22
N ASP A 143 16.51 3.02 -14.80
CA ASP A 143 17.06 1.80 -15.40
C ASP A 143 15.94 0.98 -16.02
N LEU A 144 15.76 1.11 -17.34
CA LEU A 144 14.84 0.28 -18.11
C LEU A 144 15.66 -0.73 -18.91
N LEU A 145 15.54 -2.01 -18.57
CA LEU A 145 16.28 -3.09 -19.23
C LEU A 145 15.37 -3.84 -20.18
N GLN A 146 15.88 -4.29 -21.33
CA GLN A 146 15.14 -5.24 -22.15
C GLN A 146 15.09 -6.59 -21.44
N SER A 147 13.89 -7.19 -21.36
CA SER A 147 13.72 -8.44 -20.64
C SER A 147 14.41 -9.60 -21.35
N THR A 148 15.09 -10.43 -20.57
CA THR A 148 15.77 -11.63 -21.09
C THR A 148 14.79 -12.74 -21.44
N TYR A 149 13.66 -12.82 -20.72
CA TYR A 149 12.61 -13.80 -20.96
C TYR A 149 11.74 -13.42 -22.17
N ASN A 150 11.35 -12.15 -22.29
CA ASN A 150 10.57 -11.67 -23.41
C ASN A 150 11.16 -10.39 -24.00
N ARG A 151 11.75 -10.50 -25.20
CA ARG A 151 12.41 -9.37 -25.88
C ARG A 151 11.49 -8.20 -26.21
N GLN A 152 10.17 -8.41 -26.27
CA GLN A 152 9.20 -7.32 -26.49
C GLN A 152 8.90 -6.53 -25.22
N ARG A 153 9.35 -7.02 -24.06
CA ARG A 153 9.07 -6.41 -22.76
C ARG A 153 10.31 -5.77 -22.15
N PHE A 154 10.04 -4.88 -21.21
CA PHE A 154 11.05 -4.20 -20.41
C PHE A 154 10.89 -4.53 -18.93
N ASP A 155 12.04 -4.66 -18.28
CA ASP A 155 12.21 -4.99 -16.88
C ASP A 155 12.65 -3.76 -16.09
N GLN A 156 12.16 -3.68 -14.85
CA GLN A 156 12.36 -2.58 -13.92
C GLN A 156 12.98 -3.11 -12.62
N PRO A 157 14.30 -3.36 -12.64
CA PRO A 157 14.95 -4.16 -11.61
C PRO A 157 15.02 -3.45 -10.25
N LEU A 158 15.16 -2.12 -10.24
CA LEU A 158 15.27 -1.34 -9.00
C LEU A 158 13.95 -1.37 -8.22
N GLU A 159 12.85 -1.07 -8.91
CA GLU A 159 11.49 -1.08 -8.37
C GLU A 159 11.09 -2.50 -7.92
N ALA A 160 11.39 -3.50 -8.74
CA ALA A 160 11.14 -4.91 -8.42
C ALA A 160 11.90 -5.35 -7.15
N SER A 161 13.19 -5.02 -7.05
CA SER A 161 14.02 -5.40 -5.89
C SER A 161 13.56 -4.73 -4.60
N THR A 162 13.11 -3.47 -4.68
CA THR A 162 12.59 -2.71 -3.54
C THR A 162 11.27 -3.32 -3.06
N TRP A 163 10.39 -3.67 -3.99
CA TRP A 163 9.14 -4.35 -3.69
C TRP A 163 9.37 -5.74 -3.07
N LEU A 164 10.31 -6.54 -3.61
CA LEU A 164 10.63 -7.86 -3.06
C LEU A 164 11.13 -7.82 -1.62
N LYS A 165 11.95 -6.82 -1.26
CA LYS A 165 12.41 -6.62 0.13
C LYS A 165 11.25 -6.37 1.09
N ASN A 166 10.31 -5.51 0.68
CA ASN A 166 9.11 -5.20 1.46
C ASN A 166 8.18 -6.42 1.55
N PHE A 167 8.00 -7.13 0.44
CA PHE A 167 7.22 -8.36 0.37
C PHE A 167 7.78 -9.45 1.30
N LYS A 168 9.12 -9.62 1.32
CA LYS A 168 9.81 -10.57 2.21
C LYS A 168 9.52 -10.26 3.68
N THR A 169 9.69 -9.00 4.06
CA THR A 169 9.49 -8.55 5.44
C THR A 169 8.04 -8.71 5.89
N THR A 170 7.08 -8.51 4.98
CA THR A 170 5.65 -8.60 5.30
C THR A 170 5.17 -10.05 5.48
N ASN A 171 5.68 -10.98 4.66
CA ASN A 171 5.13 -12.33 4.55
C ASN A 171 6.12 -13.43 4.95
N GLU A 172 7.12 -13.12 5.77
CA GLU A 172 8.25 -14.01 6.11
C GLU A 172 7.79 -15.42 6.53
N ARG A 173 6.70 -15.50 7.30
CA ARG A 173 6.11 -16.77 7.77
C ARG A 173 5.63 -17.68 6.64
N PHE A 174 5.06 -17.12 5.57
CA PHE A 174 4.50 -17.89 4.46
C PHE A 174 5.56 -18.31 3.44
N LEU A 175 6.68 -17.59 3.37
CA LEU A 175 7.74 -17.86 2.39
C LEU A 175 8.40 -19.22 2.56
N SER A 176 8.46 -19.74 3.79
CA SER A 176 8.98 -21.08 4.09
C SER A 176 7.94 -22.19 3.85
N GLN A 177 6.65 -21.88 3.97
CA GLN A 177 5.56 -22.83 3.83
C GLN A 177 5.17 -23.07 2.37
N ILE A 178 5.18 -22.01 1.57
CA ILE A 178 4.79 -22.06 0.15
C ILE A 178 5.94 -22.66 -0.65
N LYS A 179 5.65 -23.73 -1.41
CA LYS A 179 6.64 -24.44 -2.24
C LYS A 179 6.32 -24.26 -3.71
N VAL A 180 7.30 -23.87 -4.53
CA VAL A 180 7.10 -23.69 -5.97
C VAL A 180 6.74 -25.00 -6.67
N GLN A 181 5.73 -24.99 -7.53
CA GLN A 181 5.25 -26.16 -8.26
C GLN A 181 5.92 -26.38 -9.62
N GLU A 182 6.71 -25.41 -10.08
CA GLU A 182 7.43 -25.46 -11.37
C GLU A 182 8.93 -25.27 -11.16
N LYS A 183 9.71 -25.74 -12.13
CA LYS A 183 11.14 -25.47 -12.20
C LYS A 183 11.37 -24.13 -12.90
N TYR A 184 12.09 -23.23 -12.25
CA TYR A 184 12.42 -21.90 -12.80
C TYR A 184 13.89 -21.81 -13.13
N LEU A 185 14.19 -21.45 -14.39
CA LEU A 185 15.54 -21.26 -14.90
C LEU A 185 15.87 -19.77 -14.89
N TRP A 186 16.84 -19.37 -14.06
CA TRP A 186 17.30 -17.97 -14.01
C TRP A 186 18.46 -17.72 -14.96
N ASN A 187 19.35 -18.71 -15.05
CA ASN A 187 20.53 -18.71 -15.90
C ASN A 187 20.84 -20.16 -16.28
N LYS A 188 21.77 -20.37 -17.23
CA LYS A 188 22.24 -21.72 -17.61
C LYS A 188 22.82 -22.53 -16.44
N ARG A 189 23.25 -21.87 -15.36
CA ARG A 189 23.88 -22.48 -14.18
C ARG A 189 23.00 -22.51 -12.94
N GLU A 190 21.92 -21.73 -12.91
CA GLU A 190 21.10 -21.55 -11.72
C GLU A 190 19.64 -21.80 -12.04
N SER A 191 19.07 -22.75 -11.31
CA SER A 191 17.68 -23.12 -11.40
C SER A 191 17.12 -23.39 -10.02
N ILE A 192 15.90 -22.93 -9.78
CA ILE A 192 15.13 -23.35 -8.61
C ILE A 192 14.29 -24.55 -9.04
N GLU A 193 14.42 -25.65 -8.30
CA GLU A 193 13.68 -26.87 -8.59
C GLU A 193 12.28 -26.86 -7.99
N LYS A 194 11.42 -27.71 -8.53
CA LYS A 194 10.07 -27.90 -8.00
C LYS A 194 10.16 -28.40 -6.55
N GLY A 195 9.44 -27.75 -5.65
CA GLY A 195 9.41 -28.09 -4.23
C GLY A 195 10.26 -27.20 -3.33
N SER A 196 11.12 -26.35 -3.90
CA SER A 196 11.82 -25.31 -3.15
C SER A 196 10.85 -24.32 -2.49
N PRO A 197 11.19 -23.74 -1.32
CA PRO A 197 10.39 -22.70 -0.70
C PRO A 197 10.37 -21.41 -1.54
N LEU A 198 9.26 -20.69 -1.52
CA LEU A 198 9.09 -19.42 -2.24
C LEU A 198 10.10 -18.35 -1.75
N GLY A 199 10.55 -18.46 -0.51
CA GLY A 199 11.62 -17.62 0.05
C GLY A 199 12.90 -17.62 -0.79
N GLU A 200 13.30 -18.76 -1.35
CA GLU A 200 14.51 -18.85 -2.20
C GLU A 200 14.38 -18.01 -3.48
N VAL A 201 13.18 -18.02 -4.10
CA VAL A 201 12.87 -17.20 -5.28
C VAL A 201 13.00 -15.71 -4.95
N VAL A 202 12.45 -15.30 -3.81
CA VAL A 202 12.47 -13.91 -3.34
C VAL A 202 13.90 -13.46 -3.01
N GLU A 203 14.65 -14.28 -2.28
CA GLU A 203 16.03 -13.98 -1.92
C GLU A 203 16.95 -13.92 -3.13
N GLN A 204 16.79 -14.81 -4.11
CA GLN A 204 17.55 -14.77 -5.35
C GLN A 204 17.26 -13.49 -6.15
N GLY A 205 15.99 -13.05 -6.20
CA GLY A 205 15.62 -11.78 -6.83
C GLY A 205 16.20 -10.55 -6.12
N ILE A 206 16.32 -10.60 -4.79
CA ILE A 206 16.96 -9.53 -4.00
C ILE A 206 18.48 -9.51 -4.19
N ALA A 207 19.11 -10.69 -4.20
CA ALA A 207 20.56 -10.82 -4.39
C ALA A 207 20.98 -10.46 -5.82
N ARG A 208 20.14 -10.75 -6.82
CA ARG A 208 20.38 -10.49 -8.24
C ARG A 208 19.34 -9.55 -8.82
N VAL A 209 19.60 -8.26 -8.61
CA VAL A 209 18.72 -7.16 -9.02
C VAL A 209 18.30 -7.24 -10.50
N LYS A 210 19.19 -7.69 -11.42
CA LYS A 210 18.88 -7.84 -12.85
C LYS A 210 17.69 -8.77 -13.13
N ASN A 211 17.52 -9.82 -12.33
CA ASN A 211 16.45 -10.80 -12.50
C ASN A 211 15.27 -10.54 -11.55
N ALA A 212 15.29 -9.45 -10.78
CA ALA A 212 14.26 -9.15 -9.80
C ALA A 212 12.86 -9.06 -10.42
N THR A 213 12.74 -8.52 -11.64
CA THR A 213 11.46 -8.41 -12.34
C THR A 213 10.83 -9.77 -12.64
N ASP A 214 11.64 -10.71 -13.12
CA ASP A 214 11.21 -12.08 -13.37
C ASP A 214 10.82 -12.78 -12.07
N ALA A 215 11.57 -12.53 -10.99
CA ALA A 215 11.25 -13.01 -9.64
C ALA A 215 9.84 -12.59 -9.19
N VAL A 216 9.51 -11.30 -9.36
CA VAL A 216 8.18 -10.79 -9.04
C VAL A 216 7.12 -11.49 -9.88
N GLY A 217 7.37 -11.68 -11.18
CA GLY A 217 6.45 -12.41 -12.07
C GLY A 217 6.20 -13.85 -11.61
N ILE A 218 7.24 -14.56 -11.21
CA ILE A 218 7.17 -15.93 -10.69
C ILE A 218 6.37 -15.96 -9.38
N VAL A 219 6.68 -15.06 -8.43
CA VAL A 219 5.98 -14.97 -7.15
C VAL A 219 4.49 -14.74 -7.37
N LEU A 220 4.11 -13.76 -8.20
CA LEU A 220 2.69 -13.48 -8.49
C LEU A 220 1.99 -14.66 -9.18
N LYS A 221 2.68 -15.34 -10.12
CA LYS A 221 2.14 -16.52 -10.79
C LYS A 221 1.87 -17.65 -9.81
N GLU A 222 2.81 -17.93 -8.92
CA GLU A 222 2.73 -19.04 -7.98
C GLU A 222 1.69 -18.79 -6.89
N LEU A 223 1.64 -17.56 -6.35
CA LEU A 223 0.63 -17.18 -5.35
C LEU A 223 -0.79 -17.33 -5.89
N ARG A 224 -1.04 -16.89 -7.13
CA ARG A 224 -2.35 -17.03 -7.78
C ARG A 224 -2.73 -18.49 -8.05
N ARG A 225 -1.75 -19.34 -8.36
CA ARG A 225 -2.00 -20.77 -8.59
C ARG A 225 -2.30 -21.50 -7.28
N GLN A 226 -1.59 -21.15 -6.21
CA GLN A 226 -1.69 -21.82 -4.92
C GLN A 226 -2.82 -21.30 -4.03
N SER A 227 -3.32 -20.08 -4.26
CA SER A 227 -4.51 -19.57 -3.56
C SER A 227 -5.71 -20.50 -3.75
N SER A 228 -5.82 -21.12 -4.94
CA SER A 228 -6.87 -22.09 -5.26
C SER A 228 -6.77 -23.40 -4.47
N LEU A 229 -5.64 -23.70 -3.84
CA LEU A 229 -5.49 -24.89 -2.99
C LEU A 229 -6.00 -24.66 -1.56
N GLY A 230 -6.35 -23.43 -1.19
CA GLY A 230 -6.86 -23.09 0.14
C GLY A 230 -5.82 -23.16 1.26
N LEU A 231 -4.53 -23.18 0.92
CA LEU A 231 -3.42 -23.20 1.90
C LEU A 231 -3.30 -21.88 2.67
N PHE A 232 -3.68 -20.77 2.04
CA PHE A 232 -3.64 -19.43 2.60
C PHE A 232 -4.71 -18.55 1.94
N HIS A 233 -5.11 -17.49 2.64
CA HIS A 233 -5.95 -16.44 2.09
C HIS A 233 -5.09 -15.34 1.48
N LEU A 234 -5.39 -14.95 0.25
CA LEU A 234 -4.61 -13.95 -0.49
C LEU A 234 -5.33 -12.59 -0.51
N LEU A 235 -4.67 -11.54 -0.01
CA LEU A 235 -5.09 -10.15 -0.21
C LEU A 235 -4.20 -9.48 -1.24
N VAL A 236 -4.79 -9.04 -2.35
CA VAL A 236 -4.10 -8.20 -3.34
C VAL A 236 -4.53 -6.76 -3.14
N ALA A 237 -3.63 -5.94 -2.61
CA ALA A 237 -3.86 -4.52 -2.33
C ALA A 237 -3.05 -3.66 -3.30
N VAL A 238 -3.72 -2.92 -4.19
CA VAL A 238 -3.06 -2.07 -5.20
C VAL A 238 -3.50 -0.63 -5.07
N ASP A 239 -2.57 0.26 -4.70
CA ASP A 239 -2.82 1.69 -4.75
C ASP A 239 -2.51 2.29 -6.12
N GLY A 240 -3.44 3.09 -6.65
CA GLY A 240 -3.30 3.75 -7.95
C GLY A 240 -3.47 2.81 -9.14
N VAL A 241 -4.45 1.91 -9.09
CA VAL A 241 -4.66 0.87 -10.12
C VAL A 241 -4.85 1.43 -11.54
N ASN A 242 -5.26 2.70 -11.66
CA ASN A 242 -5.38 3.41 -12.93
C ASN A 242 -4.05 3.55 -13.70
N ALA A 243 -2.89 3.36 -13.05
CA ALA A 243 -1.60 3.31 -13.73
C ALA A 243 -1.49 2.12 -14.69
N LEU A 244 -2.19 1.02 -14.43
CA LEU A 244 -2.00 -0.23 -15.18
C LEU A 244 -2.50 -0.16 -16.61
N TRP A 245 -3.59 0.56 -16.85
CA TRP A 245 -4.20 0.78 -18.17
C TRP A 245 -4.05 2.23 -18.67
N GLY A 246 -3.24 3.03 -17.96
CA GLY A 246 -2.96 4.41 -18.32
C GLY A 246 -1.90 4.54 -19.41
N ARG A 247 -1.33 5.75 -19.54
CA ARG A 247 -0.15 6.00 -20.38
C ARG A 247 1.09 6.08 -19.49
N THR A 248 2.25 5.70 -20.02
CA THR A 248 3.53 5.81 -19.29
C THR A 248 4.29 7.06 -19.72
N THR A 249 5.26 7.51 -18.89
CA THR A 249 6.24 8.54 -19.31
C THR A 249 7.55 7.93 -19.83
N LEU A 250 7.67 6.60 -19.78
CA LEU A 250 8.90 5.91 -20.14
C LEU A 250 9.09 5.92 -21.67
N ARG A 251 10.35 6.03 -22.08
CA ARG A 251 10.74 6.06 -23.49
C ARG A 251 11.79 4.99 -23.74
N LYS A 252 11.70 4.38 -24.93
CA LYS A 252 12.74 3.49 -25.46
C LYS A 252 13.98 4.30 -25.82
N GLU A 253 15.10 3.62 -26.10
CA GLU A 253 16.33 4.25 -26.60
C GLU A 253 16.06 5.09 -27.87
N GLU A 254 15.12 4.63 -28.71
CA GLU A 254 14.66 5.31 -29.93
C GLU A 254 13.73 6.52 -29.66
N LYS A 255 13.54 6.92 -28.39
CA LYS A 255 12.63 7.98 -27.93
C LYS A 255 11.14 7.73 -28.17
N SER A 256 10.75 6.54 -28.65
CA SER A 256 9.36 6.12 -28.75
C SER A 256 8.77 5.84 -27.36
N PRO A 257 7.48 6.13 -27.13
CA PRO A 257 6.84 5.86 -25.84
C PRO A 257 6.68 4.35 -25.61
N VAL A 258 6.84 3.92 -24.37
CA VAL A 258 6.64 2.53 -23.95
C VAL A 258 5.18 2.34 -23.54
N ALA A 259 4.51 1.32 -24.08
CA ALA A 259 3.15 0.99 -23.63
C ALA A 259 3.19 0.28 -22.26
N PRO A 260 2.17 0.43 -21.39
CA PRO A 260 2.16 -0.27 -20.10
C PRO A 260 2.22 -1.79 -20.24
N GLU A 261 1.74 -2.34 -21.36
CA GLU A 261 1.75 -3.78 -21.66
C GLU A 261 3.15 -4.32 -21.96
N GLU A 262 4.04 -3.45 -22.43
CA GLU A 262 5.45 -3.76 -22.66
C GLU A 262 6.22 -3.82 -21.34
N LEU A 263 5.68 -3.32 -20.23
CA LEU A 263 6.32 -3.40 -18.91
C LEU A 263 5.99 -4.73 -18.24
N ALA A 264 7.02 -5.54 -17.94
CA ALA A 264 6.84 -6.87 -17.39
C ALA A 264 6.14 -6.87 -16.02
N LEU A 265 6.47 -5.92 -15.14
CA LEU A 265 5.81 -5.75 -13.83
C LEU A 265 4.31 -5.48 -13.98
N ILE A 266 3.93 -4.55 -14.85
CA ILE A 266 2.53 -4.17 -15.08
C ILE A 266 1.77 -5.32 -15.71
N HIS A 267 2.35 -5.97 -16.71
CA HIS A 267 1.73 -7.13 -17.35
C HIS A 267 1.45 -8.25 -16.35
N ASN A 268 2.39 -8.53 -15.43
CA ASN A 268 2.18 -9.53 -14.38
C ASN A 268 1.15 -9.08 -13.34
N LEU A 269 1.12 -7.79 -12.98
CA LEU A 269 0.11 -7.28 -12.07
C LEU A 269 -1.30 -7.29 -12.68
N ARG A 270 -1.45 -6.95 -13.96
CA ARG A 270 -2.73 -7.05 -14.69
C ARG A 270 -3.31 -8.47 -14.65
N LYS A 271 -2.46 -9.50 -14.65
CA LYS A 271 -2.91 -10.90 -14.48
C LYS A 271 -3.47 -11.14 -13.08
N MET A 272 -2.86 -10.56 -12.05
CA MET A 272 -3.34 -10.68 -10.66
C MET A 272 -4.70 -10.00 -10.46
N MET A 273 -4.97 -8.93 -11.21
CA MET A 273 -6.25 -8.20 -11.18
C MET A 273 -7.42 -8.92 -11.85
N LYS A 274 -7.19 -10.07 -12.51
CA LYS A 274 -8.27 -10.89 -13.08
C LYS A 274 -8.93 -11.72 -11.98
N ASN A 275 -10.22 -12.00 -12.13
CA ASN A 275 -11.05 -12.76 -11.18
C ASN A 275 -11.11 -14.27 -11.48
N ASP A 276 -10.08 -14.83 -12.12
CA ASP A 276 -10.02 -16.25 -12.51
C ASP A 276 -9.43 -17.17 -11.44
N TRP A 277 -9.15 -16.62 -10.25
CA TRP A 277 -8.65 -17.36 -9.10
C TRP A 277 -9.59 -17.16 -7.90
N HIS A 278 -9.52 -18.07 -6.93
CA HIS A 278 -10.32 -18.06 -5.72
C HIS A 278 -9.43 -18.20 -4.48
N GLY A 279 -10.02 -18.09 -3.29
CA GLY A 279 -9.26 -18.13 -2.03
C GLY A 279 -8.72 -16.78 -1.57
N GLY A 280 -9.23 -15.65 -2.11
CA GLY A 280 -8.81 -14.34 -1.67
C GLY A 280 -9.62 -13.18 -2.25
N ALA A 281 -9.14 -11.97 -2.03
CA ALA A 281 -9.82 -10.73 -2.41
C ALA A 281 -8.84 -9.72 -3.02
N ILE A 282 -9.35 -8.89 -3.93
CA ILE A 282 -8.61 -7.83 -4.58
C ILE A 282 -9.19 -6.50 -4.11
N VAL A 283 -8.37 -5.70 -3.42
CA VAL A 283 -8.74 -4.35 -2.99
C VAL A 283 -7.84 -3.36 -3.73
N SER A 284 -8.46 -2.45 -4.47
CA SER A 284 -7.75 -1.46 -5.27
C SER A 284 -8.25 -0.07 -4.95
N THR A 285 -7.38 0.93 -5.06
CA THR A 285 -7.74 2.33 -4.95
C THR A 285 -7.44 3.06 -6.26
N LEU A 286 -8.27 4.04 -6.59
CA LEU A 286 -7.95 5.02 -7.61
C LEU A 286 -7.16 6.16 -7.01
N SER A 287 -6.16 6.65 -7.73
CA SER A 287 -5.43 7.84 -7.34
C SER A 287 -5.27 8.80 -8.50
N GLN A 288 -5.76 10.03 -8.29
CA GLN A 288 -5.44 11.17 -9.15
C GLN A 288 -4.01 11.67 -8.88
N THR A 289 -3.56 11.60 -7.63
CA THR A 289 -2.22 12.06 -7.23
C THR A 289 -1.17 11.14 -7.85
N GLY A 290 -0.35 11.69 -8.75
CA GLY A 290 0.65 10.90 -9.48
C GLY A 290 0.13 10.26 -10.76
N SER A 291 -1.16 10.43 -11.09
CA SER A 291 -1.73 10.00 -12.37
C SER A 291 -1.08 10.74 -13.54
N LEU A 292 -0.92 10.02 -14.65
CA LEU A 292 -0.32 10.53 -15.87
C LEU A 292 -1.42 10.89 -16.88
N PHE A 293 -1.35 12.10 -17.43
CA PHE A 293 -2.25 12.57 -18.50
C PHE A 293 -3.74 12.52 -18.15
N LYS A 294 -4.10 12.77 -16.88
CA LYS A 294 -5.49 12.88 -16.40
C LYS A 294 -5.77 14.27 -15.83
N PRO A 295 -6.99 14.80 -15.98
CA PRO A 295 -7.31 16.11 -15.43
C PRO A 295 -7.32 16.06 -13.91
N ARG A 296 -7.03 17.20 -13.26
CA ARG A 296 -6.88 17.27 -11.81
C ARG A 296 -8.18 16.98 -11.05
N ASN A 297 -9.31 17.25 -11.68
CA ASN A 297 -10.64 17.11 -11.07
C ASN A 297 -11.25 15.72 -11.31
N ALA A 298 -10.57 14.85 -12.07
CA ALA A 298 -11.04 13.48 -12.30
C ALA A 298 -10.90 12.64 -11.03
N TYR A 299 -12.01 12.07 -10.58
CA TYR A 299 -12.03 11.10 -9.49
C TYR A 299 -12.94 9.89 -9.77
N LEU A 300 -13.71 9.93 -10.85
CA LEU A 300 -14.63 8.85 -11.22
C LEU A 300 -13.87 7.66 -11.80
N PRO A 301 -14.32 6.41 -11.53
CA PRO A 301 -13.68 5.21 -12.05
C PRO A 301 -13.52 5.17 -13.56
N GLN A 302 -14.59 5.45 -14.30
CA GLN A 302 -14.57 5.40 -15.77
C GLN A 302 -13.62 6.45 -16.38
N GLU A 303 -13.51 7.63 -15.76
CA GLU A 303 -12.65 8.70 -16.23
C GLU A 303 -11.15 8.39 -15.98
N LEU A 304 -10.82 7.87 -14.79
CA LEU A 304 -9.45 7.54 -14.43
C LEU A 304 -8.95 6.25 -15.09
N LEU A 305 -9.75 5.18 -15.10
CA LEU A 305 -9.40 3.90 -15.71
C LEU A 305 -9.44 3.95 -17.24
N GLY A 306 -10.32 4.78 -17.82
CA GLY A 306 -10.63 4.72 -19.24
C GLY A 306 -11.45 3.47 -19.59
N LYS A 307 -11.73 3.28 -20.89
CA LYS A 307 -12.55 2.14 -21.38
C LYS A 307 -11.86 0.80 -21.09
N GLU A 308 -10.61 0.65 -21.50
CA GLU A 308 -9.85 -0.59 -21.33
C GLU A 308 -9.73 -1.03 -19.86
N GLY A 309 -9.43 -0.09 -18.96
CA GLY A 309 -9.30 -0.40 -17.53
C GLY A 309 -10.64 -0.70 -16.86
N PHE A 310 -11.72 -0.05 -17.29
CA PHE A 310 -13.06 -0.32 -16.78
C PHE A 310 -13.56 -1.70 -17.23
N ASP A 311 -13.44 -2.01 -18.52
CA ASP A 311 -13.85 -3.30 -19.10
C ASP A 311 -13.04 -4.47 -18.51
N ALA A 312 -11.76 -4.25 -18.21
CA ALA A 312 -10.92 -5.26 -17.57
C ALA A 312 -11.27 -5.53 -16.10
N LEU A 313 -11.75 -4.52 -15.37
CA LEU A 313 -12.11 -4.62 -13.96
C LEU A 313 -13.56 -5.04 -13.73
N ASP A 314 -14.43 -4.92 -14.73
CA ASP A 314 -15.83 -5.33 -14.66
C ASP A 314 -15.97 -6.85 -14.50
N PRO A 315 -16.81 -7.38 -13.59
CA PRO A 315 -17.51 -6.71 -12.48
C PRO A 315 -16.61 -6.42 -11.26
N PHE A 316 -16.84 -5.26 -10.64
CA PHE A 316 -16.23 -4.81 -9.38
C PHE A 316 -17.23 -4.06 -8.49
N VAL A 317 -16.93 -3.98 -7.19
CA VAL A 317 -17.73 -3.25 -6.18
C VAL A 317 -17.09 -1.86 -5.95
N PRO A 318 -17.70 -0.77 -6.44
CA PRO A 318 -17.22 0.59 -6.18
C PRO A 318 -17.57 1.04 -4.76
N ILE A 319 -16.58 1.51 -4.00
CA ILE A 319 -16.75 2.05 -2.65
C ILE A 319 -16.31 3.52 -2.65
N LEU A 320 -17.25 4.42 -2.33
CA LEU A 320 -17.00 5.85 -2.30
C LEU A 320 -16.33 6.26 -0.97
N VAL A 321 -15.22 7.00 -1.07
CA VAL A 321 -14.53 7.63 0.06
C VAL A 321 -14.72 9.13 0.01
N SER A 322 -15.64 9.63 0.85
CA SER A 322 -16.00 11.04 0.97
C SER A 322 -15.12 11.80 1.98
N ASN A 323 -15.35 13.11 2.07
CA ASN A 323 -14.80 13.99 3.11
C ASN A 323 -15.31 13.61 4.52
N TYR A 324 -14.74 14.23 5.55
CA TYR A 324 -15.17 14.00 6.92
C TYR A 324 -16.61 14.44 7.15
N ASN A 325 -17.34 13.64 7.91
CA ASN A 325 -18.61 14.10 8.51
C ASN A 325 -18.31 15.01 9.72
N PRO A 326 -19.30 15.76 10.24
CA PRO A 326 -19.05 16.69 11.35
C PRO A 326 -18.45 16.04 12.60
N LYS A 327 -18.78 14.77 12.88
CA LYS A 327 -18.23 14.03 14.03
C LYS A 327 -16.78 13.60 13.79
N GLU A 328 -16.48 13.05 12.60
CA GLU A 328 -15.13 12.69 12.18
C GLU A 328 -14.21 13.91 12.17
N PHE A 329 -14.71 15.07 11.70
CA PHE A 329 -13.97 16.32 11.71
C PHE A 329 -13.61 16.76 13.14
N GLU A 330 -14.61 16.80 14.04
CA GLU A 330 -14.38 17.20 15.43
C GLU A 330 -13.42 16.24 16.14
N SER A 331 -13.57 14.92 15.94
CA SER A 331 -12.64 13.92 16.48
C SER A 331 -11.22 14.09 15.95
N CYS A 332 -11.05 14.47 14.68
CA CYS A 332 -9.73 14.72 14.09
C CYS A 332 -9.06 15.95 14.70
N ILE A 333 -9.81 17.04 14.88
CA ILE A 333 -9.31 18.26 15.53
C ILE A 333 -8.94 17.97 16.98
N GLN A 334 -9.79 17.25 17.71
CA GLN A 334 -9.53 16.87 19.10
C GLN A 334 -8.23 16.07 19.23
N TYR A 335 -7.97 15.12 18.32
CA TYR A 335 -6.70 14.38 18.28
C TYR A 335 -5.48 15.29 18.06
N TYR A 336 -5.57 16.30 17.19
CA TYR A 336 -4.48 17.26 17.01
C TYR A 336 -4.28 18.17 18.23
N LEU A 337 -5.35 18.53 18.93
CA LEU A 337 -5.28 19.31 20.16
C LEU A 337 -4.65 18.51 21.32
N GLU A 338 -5.00 17.23 21.46
CA GLU A 338 -4.44 16.33 22.48
C GLU A 338 -2.93 16.14 22.31
N ASN A 339 -2.46 16.06 21.06
CA ASN A 339 -1.04 15.97 20.72
C ASN A 339 -0.31 17.33 20.73
N SER A 340 -1.00 18.42 21.13
CA SER A 340 -0.47 19.78 21.04
C SER A 340 0.12 20.09 19.66
N TRP A 341 -0.49 19.59 18.59
CA TRP A 341 -0.02 19.81 17.21
C TRP A 341 -0.37 21.21 16.72
N LEU A 342 -1.55 21.71 17.10
CA LEU A 342 -2.02 23.05 16.78
C LEU A 342 -1.46 24.03 17.82
N GLN A 343 -0.52 24.88 17.41
CA GLN A 343 0.15 25.82 18.32
C GLN A 343 -0.53 27.20 18.35
N HIS A 344 -1.28 27.54 17.31
CA HIS A 344 -1.98 28.82 17.23
C HIS A 344 -3.07 28.97 18.31
N GLU A 345 -3.01 30.04 19.10
CA GLU A 345 -3.93 30.32 20.22
C GLU A 345 -5.43 30.28 19.81
N LYS A 346 -5.75 30.79 18.62
CA LYS A 346 -7.14 30.80 18.11
C LYS A 346 -7.63 29.43 17.63
N ALA A 347 -6.76 28.44 17.45
CA ALA A 347 -7.16 27.10 17.00
C ALA A 347 -8.00 26.36 18.05
N HIS A 348 -7.86 26.72 19.34
CA HIS A 348 -8.67 26.18 20.43
C HIS A 348 -10.10 26.73 20.43
N THR A 349 -10.38 27.82 19.71
CA THR A 349 -11.68 28.49 19.72
C THR A 349 -12.63 27.89 18.70
N GLU A 350 -13.94 27.96 18.99
CA GLU A 350 -15.00 27.55 18.04
C GLU A 350 -14.96 28.34 16.73
N ALA A 351 -14.46 29.58 16.74
CA ALA A 351 -14.23 30.36 15.53
C ALA A 351 -13.13 29.74 14.66
N GLY A 352 -11.99 29.35 15.27
CA GLY A 352 -10.89 28.68 14.58
C GLY A 352 -11.32 27.34 13.97
N LYS A 353 -12.12 26.54 14.69
CA LYS A 353 -12.68 25.28 14.15
C LYS A 353 -13.56 25.52 12.92
N LYS A 354 -14.40 26.55 12.94
CA LYS A 354 -15.27 26.92 11.80
C LYS A 354 -14.45 27.41 10.60
N GLU A 355 -13.40 28.17 10.83
CA GLU A 355 -12.47 28.60 9.77
C GLU A 355 -11.77 27.39 9.14
N LEU A 356 -11.25 26.46 9.95
CA LEU A 356 -10.63 25.23 9.46
C LEU A 356 -11.62 24.37 8.67
N LEU A 357 -12.86 24.25 9.14
CA LEU A 357 -13.90 23.51 8.44
C LEU A 357 -14.20 24.15 7.07
N PHE A 358 -14.27 25.47 7.00
CA PHE A 358 -14.52 26.21 5.76
C PHE A 358 -13.36 26.07 4.77
N LEU A 359 -12.12 26.33 5.22
CA LEU A 359 -10.92 26.28 4.39
C LEU A 359 -10.61 24.87 3.87
N SER A 360 -10.81 23.85 4.71
CA SER A 360 -10.60 22.45 4.30
C SER A 360 -11.79 21.86 3.55
N SER A 361 -13.00 22.45 3.68
CA SER A 361 -14.26 21.83 3.25
C SER A 361 -14.42 20.39 3.78
N ALA A 362 -13.93 20.16 5.01
CA ALA A 362 -13.84 18.85 5.67
C ALA A 362 -13.00 17.79 4.91
N ASN A 363 -12.14 18.19 3.98
CA ASN A 363 -11.24 17.27 3.27
C ASN A 363 -10.05 16.89 4.18
N PRO A 364 -9.80 15.59 4.44
CA PRO A 364 -8.74 15.13 5.33
C PRO A 364 -7.34 15.64 4.96
N GLY A 365 -6.96 15.51 3.68
CA GLY A 365 -5.64 15.90 3.21
C GLY A 365 -5.44 17.41 3.14
N GLN A 366 -6.50 18.19 2.93
CA GLN A 366 -6.40 19.65 3.06
C GLN A 366 -6.31 20.07 4.53
N LEU A 367 -7.11 19.46 5.40
CA LEU A 367 -7.10 19.75 6.83
C LEU A 367 -5.70 19.51 7.43
N GLU A 368 -5.11 18.34 7.18
CA GLU A 368 -3.76 18.00 7.64
C GLU A 368 -2.72 19.02 7.16
N ARG A 369 -2.79 19.44 5.89
CA ARG A 369 -1.89 20.47 5.34
C ARG A 369 -2.06 21.84 5.98
N LEU A 370 -3.30 22.26 6.23
CA LEU A 370 -3.59 23.51 6.92
C LEU A 370 -3.06 23.47 8.36
N CYS A 371 -3.30 22.35 9.06
CA CYS A 371 -2.85 22.16 10.44
C CYS A 371 -1.33 21.99 10.58
N ALA A 372 -0.62 21.55 9.55
CA ALA A 372 0.83 21.32 9.62
C ALA A 372 1.67 22.59 9.78
N TYR A 373 1.12 23.78 9.52
CA TYR A 373 1.82 25.06 9.65
C TYR A 373 1.18 26.02 10.66
N LEU A 374 0.21 25.56 11.47
CA LEU A 374 -0.53 26.37 12.44
C LEU A 374 0.05 26.38 13.85
#